data_AF-A0A8X6SIS8-F1
#
_entry.id   AF-A0A8X6SIS8-F1
#
_cell.length_a   1.000
_cell.length_b   1.000
_cell.length_c   1.000
_cell.angle_alpha   90.00
_cell.angle_beta   90.00
_cell.angle_gamma   90.00
#
_symmetry.space_group_name_H-M   'P 1'
#
loop_
_entity.id
_entity.type
_entity.pdbx_description
1 polymer ?
#
loop_
_entity_poly.entity_id
_entity_poly.type
_entity_poly.pdbx_seq_one_letter_code
_entity_poly.pdbx_strand_id
1 'polypeptide(L)'
;MPDLQKINEFRVLCIFKEINQAEFWLIKLVQKAEFSNEIKSLLRGEPVHRSSKLSALNCFVDENNIIRVGGRLKNLPLSKNKKYPIVLPSKHVVTLMIIKYYHAKYLHVGSNNLLYHVRQKYWPLNGRNLTRQVVHKCVICFKKKKNPILSNQLMGDLPKERVTPSYPFNNCGVDFCGPFMVKFKNQRKGVLNKVYVSIFVCQSTKAINLDFVSDLTSKAFIACLKRFFGRGKSSKMFSDNGKTFVRANIELKKLHDLVKAPDETLVSHFNDEHIDWNFIPPRSLNFGGLWESGVKSFKTHLKRVAGSSNLTLEEFITLLAEIEALLIIRDPYHHFHPILMILKFCHQVTF
;
A
#
# COMPACT_ATOMS: atom_id res chain seq x y z
N MET A 1 57.32 18.67 14.55
CA MET A 1 55.91 18.24 14.56
C MET A 1 55.61 16.72 14.57
N PRO A 2 56.56 15.77 14.56
CA PRO A 2 56.21 14.33 14.65
C PRO A 2 55.75 13.88 16.05
N ASP A 3 56.04 14.63 17.12
CA ASP A 3 55.67 14.26 18.49
C ASP A 3 54.18 14.50 18.82
N LEU A 4 53.54 15.49 18.20
CA LEU A 4 52.11 15.77 18.41
C LEU A 4 51.20 14.70 17.79
N GLN A 5 51.59 14.10 16.66
CA GLN A 5 50.90 12.96 16.05
C GLN A 5 51.01 11.70 16.93
N LYS A 6 52.21 11.41 17.44
CA LYS A 6 52.43 10.31 18.40
C LYS A 6 51.66 10.51 19.69
N ILE A 7 51.62 11.74 20.23
CA ILE A 7 50.84 12.06 21.44
C ILE A 7 49.34 11.90 21.20
N ASN A 8 48.83 12.28 20.04
CA ASN A 8 47.41 12.08 19.69
C ASN A 8 47.06 10.61 19.46
N GLU A 9 47.90 9.84 18.78
CA GLU A 9 47.71 8.39 18.66
C GLU A 9 47.77 7.71 20.03
N PHE A 10 48.70 8.11 20.89
CA PHE A 10 48.83 7.58 22.26
C PHE A 10 47.64 7.94 23.15
N ARG A 11 47.12 9.17 23.03
CA ARG A 11 45.88 9.62 23.70
C ARG A 11 44.67 8.82 23.24
N VAL A 12 44.51 8.63 21.93
CA VAL A 12 43.41 7.83 21.36
C VAL A 12 43.50 6.37 21.84
N LEU A 13 44.71 5.80 21.91
CA LEU A 13 44.95 4.47 22.47
C LEU A 13 44.62 4.37 23.96
N CYS A 14 44.93 5.39 24.76
CA CYS A 14 44.57 5.43 26.18
C CYS A 14 43.05 5.50 26.37
N ILE A 15 42.36 6.39 25.64
CA ILE A 15 40.89 6.51 25.70
C ILE A 15 40.22 5.19 25.29
N PHE A 16 40.72 4.52 24.26
CA PHE A 16 40.18 3.22 23.85
C PHE A 16 40.37 2.13 24.91
N LYS A 17 41.51 2.12 25.61
CA LYS A 17 41.74 1.20 26.73
C LYS A 17 40.79 1.49 27.90
N GLU A 18 40.62 2.76 28.26
CA GLU A 18 39.70 3.20 29.32
C GLU A 18 38.25 2.82 29.02
N ILE A 19 37.78 3.05 27.79
CA ILE A 19 36.43 2.66 27.36
C ILE A 19 36.24 1.14 27.45
N ASN A 20 37.21 0.34 27.01
CA ASN A 20 37.12 -1.11 27.12
C ASN A 20 37.12 -1.58 28.58
N GLN A 21 37.94 -0.95 29.44
CA GLN A 21 37.94 -1.24 30.88
C GLN A 21 36.59 -0.91 31.51
N ALA A 22 36.05 0.28 31.24
CA ALA A 22 34.74 0.69 31.72
C ALA A 22 33.62 -0.26 31.25
N GLU A 23 33.68 -0.70 29.99
CA GLU A 23 32.74 -1.67 29.43
C GLU A 23 32.82 -3.02 30.17
N PHE A 24 34.02 -3.55 30.38
CA PHE A 24 34.21 -4.79 31.12
C PHE A 24 33.75 -4.68 32.57
N TRP A 25 34.02 -3.54 33.22
CA TRP A 25 33.54 -3.25 34.57
C TRP A 25 32.01 -3.27 34.66
N LEU A 26 31.32 -2.59 33.74
CA LEU A 26 29.86 -2.59 33.67
C LEU A 26 29.31 -4.01 33.49
N ILE A 27 29.88 -4.78 32.56
CA ILE A 27 29.42 -6.15 32.32
C ILE A 27 29.66 -7.03 33.54
N LYS A 28 30.81 -6.89 34.21
CA LYS A 28 31.13 -7.63 35.43
C LYS A 28 30.13 -7.32 36.55
N LEU A 29 29.74 -6.06 36.73
CA LEU A 29 28.71 -5.67 37.70
C LEU A 29 27.36 -6.31 37.37
N VAL A 30 26.95 -6.26 36.09
CA VAL A 30 25.70 -6.86 35.63
C VAL A 30 25.69 -8.38 35.83
N GLN A 31 26.78 -9.06 35.50
CA GLN A 31 26.90 -10.50 35.71
C GLN A 31 26.92 -10.87 37.20
N LYS A 32 27.60 -10.07 38.04
CA LYS A 32 27.60 -10.30 39.49
C LYS A 32 26.20 -10.14 40.10
N ALA A 33 25.40 -9.22 39.58
CA ALA A 33 24.02 -9.02 40.03
C ALA A 33 23.08 -10.15 39.59
N GLU A 34 23.20 -10.64 38.35
CA GLU A 34 22.24 -11.60 37.77
C GLU A 34 22.68 -13.08 37.87
N PHE A 35 23.98 -13.35 37.99
CA PHE A 35 24.57 -14.69 37.93
C PHE A 35 25.51 -14.97 39.11
N SER A 36 25.25 -14.39 40.29
CA SER A 36 26.14 -14.49 41.46
C SER A 36 26.46 -15.93 41.87
N ASN A 37 25.46 -16.82 41.80
CA ASN A 37 25.59 -18.21 42.22
C ASN A 37 26.38 -19.01 41.18
N GLU A 38 26.11 -18.77 39.91
CA GLU A 38 26.81 -19.39 38.78
C GLU A 38 28.28 -18.98 38.76
N ILE A 39 28.62 -17.72 39.06
CA ILE A 39 30.01 -17.28 39.18
C ILE A 39 30.72 -18.05 40.30
N LYS A 40 30.10 -18.21 41.47
CA LYS A 40 30.69 -18.96 42.60
C LYS A 40 30.92 -20.43 42.27
N SER A 41 30.01 -21.08 41.55
CA SER A 41 30.20 -22.48 41.11
C SER A 41 31.29 -22.60 40.04
N LEU A 42 31.28 -21.72 39.04
CA LEU A 42 32.27 -21.74 37.96
C LEU A 42 33.70 -21.46 38.46
N LEU A 43 33.87 -20.56 39.44
CA LEU A 43 35.17 -20.32 40.07
C LEU A 43 35.69 -21.52 40.87
N ARG A 44 34.79 -22.35 41.41
CA ARG A 44 35.13 -23.60 42.12
C ARG A 44 35.35 -24.79 41.17
N GLY A 45 35.20 -24.60 39.86
CA GLY A 45 35.27 -25.68 38.87
C GLY A 45 34.04 -26.59 38.87
N GLU A 46 32.97 -26.21 39.58
CA GLU A 46 31.73 -26.98 39.64
C GLU A 46 30.83 -26.67 38.44
N PRO A 47 30.04 -27.65 37.96
CA PRO A 47 29.06 -27.40 36.91
C PRO A 47 27.97 -26.43 37.40
N VAL A 48 27.46 -25.62 36.48
CA VAL A 48 26.34 -24.71 36.77
C VAL A 48 25.09 -25.52 37.16
N HIS A 49 24.36 -25.05 38.17
CA HIS A 49 23.13 -25.70 38.63
C HIS A 49 22.11 -25.87 37.49
N ARG A 50 21.44 -27.02 37.43
CA ARG A 50 20.56 -27.41 36.30
C ARG A 50 19.42 -26.41 36.03
N SER A 51 18.90 -25.75 37.07
CA SER A 51 17.84 -24.75 36.95
C SER A 51 18.30 -23.38 36.43
N SER A 52 19.61 -23.15 36.32
CA SER A 52 20.13 -21.89 35.79
C SER A 52 19.87 -21.78 34.30
N LYS A 53 19.67 -20.54 33.82
CA LYS A 53 19.58 -20.22 32.39
C LYS A 53 20.88 -20.49 31.63
N LEU A 54 21.99 -20.70 32.34
CA LEU A 54 23.31 -21.00 31.78
C LEU A 54 23.61 -22.50 31.71
N SER A 55 22.77 -23.38 32.26
CA SER A 55 23.02 -24.83 32.28
C SER A 55 23.09 -25.46 30.89
N ALA A 56 22.36 -24.90 29.92
CA ALA A 56 22.39 -25.32 28.52
C ALA A 56 23.60 -24.80 27.73
N LEU A 57 24.46 -23.98 28.34
CA LEU A 57 25.63 -23.37 27.72
C LEU A 57 26.90 -23.90 28.39
N ASN A 58 27.96 -24.11 27.62
CA ASN A 58 29.27 -24.45 28.18
C ASN A 58 29.97 -23.17 28.65
N CYS A 59 29.59 -22.65 29.82
CA CYS A 59 30.11 -21.39 30.36
C CYS A 59 31.39 -21.58 31.15
N PHE A 60 32.29 -20.59 31.08
CA PHE A 60 33.50 -20.50 31.91
C PHE A 60 33.78 -19.04 32.27
N VAL A 61 34.57 -18.83 33.32
CA VAL A 61 35.00 -17.49 33.77
C VAL A 61 36.39 -17.19 33.21
N ASP A 62 36.56 -16.01 32.61
CA ASP A 62 37.86 -15.57 32.08
C ASP A 62 38.75 -14.90 33.15
N GLU A 63 39.98 -14.54 32.76
CA GLU A 63 40.97 -13.83 33.60
C GLU A 63 40.41 -12.53 34.23
N ASN A 64 39.38 -11.91 33.63
CA ASN A 64 38.77 -10.67 34.11
C ASN A 64 37.58 -10.92 35.06
N ASN A 65 37.31 -12.18 35.43
CA ASN A 65 36.13 -12.62 36.17
C ASN A 65 34.80 -12.37 35.43
N ILE A 66 34.81 -12.53 34.10
CA ILE A 66 33.62 -12.40 33.25
C ILE A 66 33.21 -13.78 32.73
N ILE A 67 31.92 -14.10 32.83
CA ILE A 67 31.34 -15.32 32.26
C ILE A 67 31.31 -15.20 30.74
N ARG A 68 31.91 -16.17 30.07
CA ARG A 68 31.90 -16.35 28.62
C ARG A 68 31.30 -17.69 28.23
N VAL A 69 30.86 -17.78 26.98
CA VAL A 69 30.36 -19.03 26.39
C VAL A 69 31.47 -19.70 25.61
N GLY A 70 31.79 -20.93 25.97
CA GLY A 70 32.65 -21.84 25.22
C GLY A 70 31.97 -22.35 23.94
N GLY A 71 32.78 -22.80 22.99
CA GLY A 71 32.27 -23.33 21.73
C GLY A 71 33.29 -24.18 20.99
N ARG A 72 32.91 -24.66 19.80
CA ARG A 72 33.74 -25.53 18.94
C ARG A 72 34.80 -24.77 18.12
N LEU A 73 34.92 -23.45 18.28
CA LEU A 73 35.76 -22.57 17.46
C LEU A 73 37.14 -22.29 18.08
N LYS A 74 37.61 -23.12 19.02
CA LYS A 74 38.86 -22.90 19.77
C LYS A 74 40.09 -22.77 18.85
N ASN A 75 40.16 -23.58 17.80
CA ASN A 75 41.32 -23.70 16.91
C ASN A 75 41.33 -22.72 15.72
N LEU A 76 40.25 -21.97 15.49
CA LEU A 76 40.20 -20.99 14.39
C LEU A 76 41.03 -19.74 14.69
N PRO A 77 41.60 -19.02 13.71
CA PRO A 77 42.31 -17.76 13.93
C PRO A 77 41.34 -16.57 14.11
N LEU A 78 40.44 -16.67 15.11
CA LEU A 78 39.47 -15.63 15.46
C LEU A 78 39.85 -14.92 16.78
N SER A 79 39.38 -13.68 16.94
CA SER A 79 39.58 -12.93 18.20
C SER A 79 38.89 -13.60 19.39
N LYS A 80 39.44 -13.41 20.61
CA LYS A 80 38.94 -14.02 21.86
C LYS A 80 37.43 -13.80 22.05
N ASN A 81 36.92 -12.60 21.72
CA ASN A 81 35.51 -12.26 21.83
C ASN A 81 34.59 -12.99 20.83
N LYS A 82 35.08 -13.31 19.63
CA LYS A 82 34.32 -14.10 18.65
C LYS A 82 34.30 -15.59 19.00
N LYS A 83 35.41 -16.10 19.53
CA LYS A 83 35.51 -17.48 20.01
C LYS A 83 34.66 -17.72 21.25
N TYR A 84 34.75 -16.77 22.18
CA TYR A 84 34.19 -16.86 23.52
C TYR A 84 33.39 -15.58 23.83
N PRO A 85 32.17 -15.46 23.27
CA PRO A 85 31.34 -14.28 23.48
C PRO A 85 30.91 -14.16 24.94
N ILE A 86 30.77 -12.92 25.39
CA ILE A 86 30.48 -12.58 26.79
C ILE A 86 28.99 -12.75 27.08
N VAL A 87 28.63 -13.50 28.11
CA VAL A 87 27.22 -13.74 28.46
C VAL A 87 26.54 -12.45 28.88
N LEU A 88 25.38 -12.15 28.30
CA LEU A 88 24.52 -11.04 28.74
C LEU A 88 23.16 -11.55 29.21
N PRO A 89 22.66 -11.08 30.36
CA PRO A 89 21.32 -11.44 30.86
C PRO A 89 20.22 -10.89 29.94
N SER A 90 19.13 -11.64 29.79
CA SER A 90 18.08 -11.34 28.81
C SER A 90 17.23 -10.10 29.15
N LYS A 91 17.01 -9.82 30.44
CA LYS A 91 16.08 -8.77 30.91
C LYS A 91 16.75 -7.49 31.38
N HIS A 92 18.08 -7.45 31.45
CA HIS A 92 18.80 -6.31 32.01
C HIS A 92 18.85 -5.12 31.03
N VAL A 93 18.78 -3.90 31.58
CA VAL A 93 18.76 -2.65 30.80
C VAL A 93 20.02 -2.51 29.95
N VAL A 94 21.20 -2.84 30.50
CA VAL A 94 22.48 -2.80 29.77
C VAL A 94 22.45 -3.67 28.51
N THR A 95 21.90 -4.88 28.58
CA THR A 95 21.76 -5.75 27.39
C THR A 95 20.88 -5.09 26.33
N LEU A 96 19.77 -4.47 26.74
CA LEU A 96 18.91 -3.74 25.82
C LEU A 96 19.62 -2.53 25.20
N MET A 97 20.41 -1.78 25.97
CA MET A 97 21.20 -0.65 25.47
C MET A 97 22.24 -1.10 24.45
N ILE A 98 22.97 -2.20 24.72
CA ILE A 98 23.95 -2.76 23.79
C ILE A 98 23.29 -3.13 22.45
N ILE A 99 22.14 -3.80 22.48
CA ILE A 99 21.44 -4.20 21.26
C ILE A 99 20.91 -2.98 20.50
N LYS A 100 20.36 -1.97 21.20
CA LYS A 100 19.94 -0.71 20.58
C LYS A 100 21.11 0.03 19.93
N TYR A 101 22.26 0.07 20.59
CA TYR A 101 23.49 0.65 20.05
C TYR A 101 23.88 -0.05 18.74
N TYR A 102 23.95 -1.38 18.72
CA TYR A 102 24.28 -2.11 17.49
C TYR A 102 23.25 -1.95 16.39
N HIS A 103 21.96 -1.86 16.74
CA HIS A 103 20.90 -1.60 15.79
C HIS A 103 21.09 -0.23 15.11
N ALA A 104 21.41 0.81 15.87
CA ALA A 104 21.68 2.14 15.33
C ALA A 104 23.02 2.20 14.56
N LYS A 105 24.09 1.61 15.12
CA LYS A 105 25.43 1.55 14.53
C LYS A 105 25.43 0.92 13.14
N TYR A 106 24.64 -0.14 12.96
CA TYR A 106 24.51 -0.84 11.68
C TYR A 106 23.25 -0.39 10.91
N LEU A 107 22.89 0.89 11.01
CA LEU A 107 21.88 1.54 10.16
C LEU A 107 20.51 0.84 10.16
N HIS A 108 19.99 0.54 11.36
CA HIS A 108 18.68 -0.08 11.53
C HIS A 108 18.53 -1.48 10.92
N VAL A 109 19.62 -2.26 10.94
CA VAL A 109 19.64 -3.62 10.40
C VAL A 109 18.55 -4.53 11.02
N GLY A 110 18.00 -5.44 10.20
CA GLY A 110 16.97 -6.40 10.60
C GLY A 110 17.40 -7.36 11.72
N SER A 111 16.44 -8.01 12.38
CA SER A 111 16.64 -8.74 13.64
C SER A 111 17.67 -9.87 13.58
N ASN A 112 17.77 -10.58 12.45
CA ASN A 112 18.71 -11.69 12.28
C ASN A 112 20.15 -11.20 12.15
N ASN A 113 20.38 -10.20 11.30
CA ASN A 113 21.70 -9.59 11.13
C ASN A 113 22.13 -8.82 12.39
N LEU A 114 21.18 -8.17 13.08
CA LEU A 114 21.43 -7.55 14.37
C LEU A 114 21.96 -8.58 15.38
N LEU A 115 21.33 -9.75 15.46
CA LEU A 115 21.77 -10.83 16.34
C LEU A 115 23.17 -11.32 15.96
N TYR A 116 23.47 -11.44 14.66
CA TYR A 116 24.80 -11.81 14.17
C TYR A 116 25.88 -10.82 14.65
N HIS A 117 25.64 -9.51 14.49
CA HIS A 117 26.59 -8.48 14.91
C HIS A 117 26.80 -8.45 16.42
N VAL A 118 25.74 -8.61 17.21
CA VAL A 118 25.84 -8.70 18.67
C VAL A 118 26.65 -9.94 19.08
N ARG A 119 26.44 -11.09 18.40
CA ARG A 119 27.15 -12.35 18.64
C ARG A 119 28.63 -12.35 18.31
N GLN A 120 29.13 -11.34 17.62
CA GLN A 120 30.58 -11.18 17.41
C GLN A 120 31.34 -10.88 18.72
N LYS A 121 30.64 -10.36 19.76
CA LYS A 121 31.25 -9.99 21.04
C LYS A 121 30.46 -10.49 22.25
N TYR A 122 29.14 -10.57 22.16
CA TYR A 122 28.25 -10.88 23.28
C TYR A 122 27.30 -12.04 22.97
N TRP A 123 26.96 -12.80 24.00
CA TRP A 123 25.97 -13.85 23.96
C TRP A 123 24.74 -13.46 24.80
N PRO A 124 23.79 -12.69 24.25
CA PRO A 124 22.56 -12.37 24.96
C PRO A 124 21.68 -13.60 25.10
N LEU A 125 21.30 -13.91 26.35
CA LEU A 125 20.26 -14.89 26.63
C LEU A 125 18.95 -14.46 25.96
N ASN A 126 18.26 -15.41 25.32
CA ASN A 126 17.05 -15.12 24.54
C ASN A 126 17.26 -14.06 23.42
N GLY A 127 18.47 -13.97 22.86
CA GLY A 127 18.87 -12.91 21.94
C GLY A 127 17.96 -12.75 20.70
N ARG A 128 17.42 -13.84 20.15
CA ARG A 128 16.50 -13.79 18.99
C ARG A 128 15.24 -12.97 19.29
N ASN A 129 14.62 -13.20 20.44
CA ASN A 129 13.42 -12.49 20.84
C ASN A 129 13.73 -11.03 21.19
N LEU A 130 14.88 -10.79 21.83
CA LEU A 130 15.30 -9.44 22.22
C LEU A 130 15.62 -8.57 20.99
N THR A 131 16.33 -9.10 19.99
CA THR A 131 16.59 -8.34 18.75
C THR A 131 15.32 -8.10 17.94
N ARG A 132 14.41 -9.07 17.87
CA ARG A 132 13.08 -8.88 17.25
C ARG A 132 12.28 -7.79 17.96
N GLN A 133 12.29 -7.77 19.29
CA GLN A 133 11.61 -6.75 20.08
C GLN A 133 12.20 -5.35 19.84
N VAL A 134 13.52 -5.21 19.78
CA VAL A 134 14.19 -3.92 19.52
C VAL A 134 13.83 -3.38 18.14
N VAL A 135 13.90 -4.22 17.10
CA VAL A 135 13.54 -3.81 15.74
C VAL A 135 12.05 -3.44 15.64
N HIS A 136 11.17 -4.21 16.27
CA HIS A 136 9.72 -3.95 16.25
C HIS A 136 9.35 -2.65 16.98
N LYS A 137 10.01 -2.36 18.11
CA LYS A 137 9.78 -1.12 18.89
C LYS A 137 10.49 0.10 18.31
N CYS A 138 11.31 -0.06 17.27
CA CYS A 138 12.02 1.05 16.65
C CYS A 138 11.07 1.88 15.77
N VAL A 139 10.87 3.15 16.14
CA VAL A 139 10.01 4.09 15.39
C VAL A 139 10.48 4.30 13.96
N ILE A 140 11.80 4.35 13.73
CA ILE A 140 12.38 4.55 12.40
C ILE A 140 12.08 3.34 11.50
N CYS A 141 12.31 2.12 12.00
CA CYS A 141 11.96 0.88 11.29
C CYS A 141 10.45 0.77 11.06
N PHE A 142 9.64 1.16 12.03
CA PHE A 142 8.19 1.13 11.92
C PHE A 142 7.68 2.04 10.79
N LYS A 143 8.14 3.30 10.76
CA LYS A 143 7.75 4.28 9.71
C LYS A 143 8.19 3.88 8.31
N LYS A 144 9.35 3.22 8.17
CA LYS A 144 9.94 2.83 6.88
C LYS A 144 9.51 1.45 6.39
N LYS A 145 8.63 0.75 7.12
CA LYS A 145 8.16 -0.58 6.74
C LYS A 145 7.27 -0.47 5.50
N LYS A 146 7.77 -0.98 4.37
CA LYS A 146 7.14 -0.90 3.03
C LYS A 146 5.70 -1.44 3.00
N ASN A 147 5.43 -2.47 3.81
CA ASN A 147 4.10 -3.02 4.05
C ASN A 147 3.86 -3.06 5.57
N PRO A 148 3.20 -2.05 6.19
CA PRO A 148 2.57 -2.29 7.48
C PRO A 148 1.65 -3.51 7.31
N ILE A 149 1.66 -4.42 8.29
CA ILE A 149 0.62 -5.45 8.31
C ILE A 149 -0.64 -4.64 8.55
N LEU A 150 -1.40 -4.39 7.48
CA LEU A 150 -2.76 -3.91 7.57
C LEU A 150 -3.47 -5.00 8.36
N SER A 151 -3.55 -4.81 9.68
CA SER A 151 -4.38 -5.62 10.57
C SER A 151 -5.69 -5.86 9.84
N ASN A 152 -6.07 -7.13 9.61
CA ASN A 152 -7.25 -7.55 8.86
C ASN A 152 -8.33 -6.46 8.88
N GLN A 153 -8.30 -5.57 7.88
CA GLN A 153 -9.26 -4.48 7.86
C GLN A 153 -10.57 -5.17 7.54
N LEU A 154 -11.48 -5.17 8.51
CA LEU A 154 -12.87 -5.53 8.25
C LEU A 154 -13.33 -4.60 7.13
N MET A 155 -13.57 -5.16 5.95
CA MET A 155 -14.11 -4.39 4.84
C MET A 155 -15.52 -3.95 5.26
N GLY A 156 -15.81 -2.66 5.14
CA GLY A 156 -17.14 -2.15 5.44
C GLY A 156 -18.18 -2.82 4.55
N ASP A 157 -19.40 -2.91 5.04
CA ASP A 157 -20.53 -3.45 4.28
C ASP A 157 -20.74 -2.66 2.98
N LEU A 158 -21.16 -3.36 1.93
CA LEU A 158 -21.46 -2.74 0.66
C LEU A 158 -22.69 -1.83 0.80
N PRO A 159 -22.75 -0.68 0.11
CA PRO A 159 -23.94 0.18 0.11
C PRO A 159 -25.18 -0.58 -0.31
N LYS A 160 -26.35 -0.22 0.26
CA LYS A 160 -27.63 -0.87 -0.07
C LYS A 160 -27.89 -0.85 -1.57
N GLU A 161 -27.59 0.26 -2.24
CA GLU A 161 -27.75 0.46 -3.67
C GLU A 161 -26.98 -0.54 -4.56
N ARG A 162 -25.95 -1.21 -4.01
CA ARG A 162 -25.17 -2.25 -4.69
C ARG A 162 -25.75 -3.65 -4.49
N VAL A 163 -26.51 -3.87 -3.42
CA VAL A 163 -26.99 -5.20 -3.01
C VAL A 163 -28.48 -5.38 -3.30
N THR A 164 -29.26 -4.30 -3.21
CA THR A 164 -30.70 -4.34 -3.49
C THR A 164 -30.94 -4.37 -5.00
N PRO A 165 -31.66 -5.39 -5.53
CA PRO A 165 -32.04 -5.42 -6.94
C PRO A 165 -32.89 -4.21 -7.30
N SER A 166 -32.54 -3.55 -8.39
CA SER A 166 -33.29 -2.43 -8.97
C SER A 166 -33.28 -2.54 -10.48
N TYR A 167 -34.15 -1.78 -11.15
CA TYR A 167 -34.10 -1.67 -12.61
C TYR A 167 -32.71 -1.18 -13.07
N PRO A 168 -32.22 -1.62 -14.24
CA PRO A 168 -30.92 -1.20 -14.76
C PRO A 168 -30.82 0.31 -14.83
N PHE A 169 -29.67 0.84 -14.45
CA PHE A 169 -29.37 2.27 -14.39
C PHE A 169 -30.22 3.12 -13.41
N ASN A 170 -31.04 2.52 -12.54
CA ASN A 170 -31.74 3.26 -11.47
C ASN A 170 -30.76 4.00 -10.54
N ASN A 171 -29.72 3.29 -10.11
CA ASN A 171 -28.64 3.81 -9.28
C ASN A 171 -27.35 3.76 -10.11
N CYS A 172 -26.78 4.91 -10.46
CA CYS A 172 -25.66 5.01 -11.39
C CYS A 172 -24.48 5.77 -10.81
N GLY A 173 -23.27 5.25 -10.98
CA GLY A 173 -22.04 6.01 -10.83
C GLY A 173 -21.64 6.66 -12.16
N VAL A 174 -21.14 7.90 -12.12
CA VAL A 174 -20.60 8.60 -13.29
C VAL A 174 -19.15 9.01 -13.06
N ASP A 175 -18.32 8.81 -14.07
CA ASP A 175 -16.92 9.23 -14.06
C ASP A 175 -16.43 9.65 -15.45
N PHE A 176 -15.42 10.53 -15.48
CA PHE A 176 -14.76 10.94 -16.71
C PHE A 176 -13.48 10.17 -16.95
N CYS A 177 -13.33 9.70 -18.18
CA CYS A 177 -12.16 9.02 -18.66
C CYS A 177 -11.51 9.83 -19.79
N GLY A 178 -10.21 10.09 -19.69
CA GLY A 178 -9.46 10.81 -20.72
C GLY A 178 -8.24 11.55 -20.16
N PRO A 179 -7.64 12.46 -20.93
CA PRO A 179 -8.01 12.84 -22.30
C PRO A 179 -7.59 11.80 -23.35
N PHE A 180 -8.37 11.67 -24.41
CA PHE A 180 -8.04 10.96 -25.65
C PHE A 180 -7.84 11.94 -26.79
N MET A 181 -7.01 11.58 -27.78
CA MET A 181 -6.68 12.45 -28.91
C MET A 181 -7.40 11.94 -30.16
N VAL A 182 -8.34 12.72 -30.70
CA VAL A 182 -9.21 12.32 -31.81
C VAL A 182 -9.24 13.42 -32.89
N LYS A 183 -9.36 13.01 -34.16
CA LYS A 183 -9.53 13.94 -35.29
C LYS A 183 -11.02 14.18 -35.56
N PHE A 184 -11.47 15.43 -35.55
CA PHE A 184 -12.88 15.74 -35.86
C PHE A 184 -13.24 15.55 -37.33
N LYS A 185 -12.25 15.61 -38.23
CA LYS A 185 -12.43 15.41 -39.67
C LYS A 185 -11.35 14.48 -40.19
N ASN A 186 -11.69 13.69 -41.21
CA ASN A 186 -10.74 12.82 -41.88
C ASN A 186 -9.78 13.67 -42.74
N GLN A 187 -8.66 14.09 -42.13
CA GLN A 187 -7.62 14.88 -42.78
C GLN A 187 -6.24 14.27 -42.50
N ARG A 188 -5.42 14.16 -43.55
CA ARG A 188 -4.05 13.60 -43.46
C ARG A 188 -3.16 14.38 -42.47
N LYS A 189 -3.33 15.70 -42.39
CA LYS A 189 -2.70 16.61 -41.40
C LYS A 189 -3.73 17.26 -40.46
N GLY A 190 -4.77 16.52 -40.06
CA GLY A 190 -5.80 17.04 -39.15
C GLY A 190 -5.27 17.29 -37.73
N VAL A 191 -5.73 18.38 -37.11
CA VAL A 191 -5.43 18.70 -35.70
C VAL A 191 -6.10 17.68 -34.79
N LEU A 192 -5.34 17.16 -33.83
CA LEU A 192 -5.85 16.27 -32.78
C LEU A 192 -6.50 17.10 -31.68
N ASN A 193 -7.75 16.76 -31.38
CA ASN A 193 -8.53 17.42 -30.33
C ASN A 193 -8.59 16.49 -29.11
N LYS A 194 -8.49 17.10 -27.93
CA LYS A 194 -8.68 16.39 -26.67
C LYS A 194 -10.17 16.13 -26.49
N VAL A 195 -10.51 14.88 -26.28
CA VAL A 195 -11.87 14.43 -26.03
C VAL A 195 -11.89 13.55 -24.79
N TYR A 196 -13.07 13.42 -24.20
CA TYR A 196 -13.30 12.68 -22.98
C TYR A 196 -14.43 11.68 -23.19
N VAL A 197 -14.47 10.65 -22.36
CA VAL A 197 -15.54 9.65 -22.34
C VAL A 197 -16.19 9.72 -20.97
N SER A 198 -17.50 9.92 -20.94
CA SER A 198 -18.29 9.76 -19.71
C SER A 198 -18.67 8.30 -19.58
N ILE A 199 -18.38 7.71 -18.41
CA ILE A 199 -18.69 6.32 -18.10
C ILE A 199 -19.80 6.32 -17.06
N PHE A 200 -20.93 5.74 -17.40
CA PHE A 200 -22.04 5.49 -16.49
C PHE A 200 -22.05 4.02 -16.10
N VAL A 201 -21.98 3.71 -14.81
CA VAL A 201 -21.98 2.33 -14.31
C VAL A 201 -23.15 2.11 -13.37
N CYS A 202 -24.00 1.14 -13.69
CA CYS A 202 -25.12 0.77 -12.82
C CYS A 202 -24.60 0.06 -11.55
N GLN A 203 -25.04 0.50 -10.38
CA GLN A 203 -24.60 -0.09 -9.10
C GLN A 203 -25.17 -1.48 -8.86
N SER A 204 -26.37 -1.78 -9.36
CA SER A 204 -27.03 -3.07 -9.18
C SER A 204 -26.55 -4.13 -10.19
N THR A 205 -26.56 -3.80 -11.48
CA THR A 205 -26.21 -4.76 -12.55
C THR A 205 -24.75 -4.69 -13.00
N LYS A 206 -24.01 -3.65 -12.62
CA LYS A 206 -22.65 -3.33 -13.12
C LYS A 206 -22.59 -3.05 -14.63
N ALA A 207 -23.73 -2.94 -15.30
CA ALA A 207 -23.80 -2.55 -16.70
C ALA A 207 -23.13 -1.18 -16.90
N ILE A 208 -22.37 -1.05 -17.99
CA ILE A 208 -21.62 0.15 -18.35
C ILE A 208 -22.25 0.76 -19.59
N ASN A 209 -22.47 2.08 -19.57
CA ASN A 209 -22.83 2.88 -20.72
C ASN A 209 -21.71 3.92 -20.96
N LEU A 210 -21.22 4.00 -22.20
CA LEU A 210 -20.11 4.86 -22.59
C LEU A 210 -20.63 5.94 -23.53
N ASP A 211 -20.29 7.20 -23.25
CA ASP A 211 -20.69 8.30 -24.11
C ASP A 211 -19.55 9.30 -24.33
N PHE A 212 -19.55 9.90 -25.52
CA PHE A 212 -18.54 10.84 -25.97
C PHE A 212 -18.80 12.24 -25.39
N VAL A 213 -17.74 12.89 -24.91
CA VAL A 213 -17.80 14.28 -24.41
C VAL A 213 -16.65 15.09 -24.99
N SER A 214 -16.98 16.24 -25.59
CA SER A 214 -16.02 17.13 -26.25
C SER A 214 -15.09 17.83 -25.28
N ASP A 215 -15.55 18.20 -24.09
CA ASP A 215 -14.77 18.90 -23.08
C ASP A 215 -15.26 18.60 -21.65
N LEU A 216 -14.51 19.01 -20.63
CA LEU A 216 -14.90 18.82 -19.22
C LEU A 216 -15.81 19.95 -18.70
N THR A 217 -16.62 20.59 -19.56
CA THR A 217 -17.53 21.65 -19.14
C THR A 217 -18.87 21.09 -18.64
N SER A 218 -19.57 21.85 -17.78
CA SER A 218 -20.90 21.44 -17.29
C SER A 218 -21.91 21.32 -18.43
N LYS A 219 -21.84 22.20 -19.44
CA LYS A 219 -22.73 22.18 -20.60
C LYS A 219 -22.57 20.90 -21.44
N ALA A 220 -21.34 20.51 -21.75
CA ALA A 220 -21.10 19.28 -22.50
C ALA A 220 -21.52 18.03 -21.70
N PHE A 221 -21.29 18.06 -20.38
CA PHE A 221 -21.76 16.99 -19.51
C PHE A 221 -23.30 16.90 -19.44
N ILE A 222 -24.02 18.02 -19.36
CA ILE A 222 -25.49 18.02 -19.38
C ILE A 222 -26.00 17.46 -20.71
N ALA A 223 -25.37 17.79 -21.84
CA ALA A 223 -25.73 17.20 -23.13
C ALA A 223 -25.50 15.67 -23.14
N CYS A 224 -24.41 15.19 -22.55
CA CYS A 224 -24.15 13.77 -22.35
C CYS A 224 -25.20 13.11 -21.44
N LEU A 225 -25.55 13.76 -20.33
CA LEU A 225 -26.56 13.27 -19.40
C LEU A 225 -27.94 13.17 -20.06
N LYS A 226 -28.31 14.11 -20.94
CA LYS A 226 -29.53 14.03 -21.74
C LYS A 226 -29.54 12.82 -22.68
N ARG A 227 -28.41 12.51 -23.34
CA ARG A 227 -28.28 11.31 -24.18
C ARG A 227 -28.38 10.04 -23.36
N PHE A 228 -27.82 10.03 -22.15
CA PHE A 228 -27.94 8.94 -21.20
C PHE A 228 -29.41 8.70 -20.79
N PHE A 229 -30.14 9.75 -20.39
CA PHE A 229 -31.55 9.62 -20.02
C PHE A 229 -32.48 9.27 -21.17
N GLY A 230 -32.11 9.59 -22.41
CA GLY A 230 -32.81 9.09 -23.60
C GLY A 230 -32.78 7.56 -23.73
N ARG A 231 -31.82 6.87 -23.10
CA ARG A 231 -31.71 5.40 -23.09
C ARG A 231 -32.36 4.75 -21.85
N GLY A 232 -32.50 5.50 -20.76
CA GLY A 232 -33.12 5.04 -19.52
C GLY A 232 -32.95 6.06 -18.39
N LYS A 233 -33.98 6.22 -17.56
CA LYS A 233 -33.97 7.18 -16.44
C LYS A 233 -33.22 6.62 -15.23
N SER A 234 -32.61 7.51 -14.44
CA SER A 234 -31.92 7.17 -13.19
C SER A 234 -32.51 7.97 -12.04
N SER A 235 -32.89 7.33 -10.94
CA SER A 235 -33.35 8.03 -9.75
C SER A 235 -32.20 8.52 -8.87
N LYS A 236 -31.05 7.81 -8.86
CA LYS A 236 -29.88 8.19 -8.06
C LYS A 236 -28.59 8.20 -8.88
N MET A 237 -27.86 9.30 -8.80
CA MET A 237 -26.56 9.48 -9.45
C MET A 237 -25.46 9.67 -8.40
N PHE A 238 -24.33 9.00 -8.60
CA PHE A 238 -23.15 9.08 -7.76
C PHE A 238 -21.96 9.60 -8.57
N SER A 239 -21.27 10.63 -8.07
CA SER A 239 -20.08 11.16 -8.73
C SER A 239 -19.01 11.57 -7.70
N ASP A 240 -17.79 11.78 -8.18
CA ASP A 240 -16.78 12.49 -7.39
C ASP A 240 -17.11 13.99 -7.27
N ASN A 241 -16.32 14.70 -6.46
CA ASN A 241 -16.43 16.15 -6.27
C ASN A 241 -15.80 16.96 -7.43
N GLY A 242 -15.74 16.39 -8.64
CA GLY A 242 -15.28 17.08 -9.83
C GLY A 242 -16.11 18.35 -10.07
N LYS A 243 -15.43 19.48 -10.32
CA LYS A 243 -16.08 20.79 -10.50
C LYS A 243 -17.18 20.76 -11.57
N THR A 244 -16.99 19.95 -12.61
CA THR A 244 -17.94 19.74 -13.69
C THR A 244 -19.25 19.13 -13.18
N PHE A 245 -19.19 18.07 -12.38
CA PHE A 245 -20.37 17.41 -11.82
C PHE A 245 -21.07 18.27 -10.78
N VAL A 246 -20.31 18.94 -9.90
CA VAL A 246 -20.87 19.88 -8.92
C VAL A 246 -21.64 20.99 -9.61
N ARG A 247 -21.06 21.59 -10.66
CA ARG A 247 -21.71 22.66 -11.42
C ARG A 247 -22.92 22.16 -12.21
N ALA A 248 -22.83 20.96 -12.81
CA ALA A 248 -23.97 20.36 -13.50
C ALA A 248 -25.13 20.08 -12.55
N ASN A 249 -24.89 19.57 -11.34
CA ASN A 249 -25.92 19.38 -10.32
C ASN A 249 -26.60 20.71 -9.94
N ILE A 250 -25.82 21.79 -9.76
CA ILE A 250 -26.37 23.12 -9.51
C ILE A 250 -27.24 23.60 -10.68
N GLU A 251 -26.79 23.41 -11.93
CA GLU A 251 -27.53 23.80 -13.13
C GLU A 251 -28.83 22.99 -13.29
N LEU A 252 -28.82 21.69 -12.98
CA LEU A 252 -30.01 20.84 -12.97
C LEU A 252 -31.03 21.27 -11.90
N LYS A 253 -30.55 21.56 -10.68
CA LYS A 253 -31.42 22.07 -9.60
C LYS A 253 -32.07 23.40 -9.97
N LYS A 254 -31.32 24.32 -10.57
CA LYS A 254 -31.86 25.60 -11.05
C LYS A 254 -32.94 25.43 -12.11
N LEU A 255 -32.76 24.51 -13.06
CA LEU A 255 -33.77 24.22 -14.08
C LEU A 255 -35.05 23.67 -13.45
N HIS A 256 -34.93 22.78 -12.48
CA HIS A 256 -36.07 22.27 -11.73
C HIS A 256 -36.80 23.37 -10.94
N ASP A 257 -36.06 24.28 -10.30
CA ASP A 257 -36.66 25.39 -9.55
C ASP A 257 -37.39 26.39 -10.47
N LEU A 258 -36.95 26.56 -11.72
CA LEU A 258 -37.60 27.39 -12.73
C LEU A 258 -38.90 26.77 -13.25
N VAL A 259 -38.98 25.44 -13.38
CA VAL A 259 -40.18 24.71 -13.83
C VAL A 259 -41.30 24.71 -12.77
N LYS A 260 -40.96 24.96 -11.49
CA LYS A 260 -41.96 25.16 -10.43
C LYS A 260 -42.76 26.47 -10.56
N ALA A 261 -42.34 27.39 -11.44
CA ALA A 261 -43.14 28.54 -11.88
C ALA A 261 -43.78 28.21 -13.25
N PRO A 262 -45.06 28.56 -13.48
CA PRO A 262 -46.08 27.63 -13.95
C PRO A 262 -46.12 27.39 -15.47
N ASP A 263 -46.29 26.12 -15.83
CA ASP A 263 -47.18 25.61 -16.90
C ASP A 263 -47.58 24.18 -16.48
N GLU A 264 -48.88 23.93 -16.22
CA GLU A 264 -49.39 22.71 -15.58
C GLU A 264 -49.05 21.41 -16.33
N THR A 265 -48.75 21.50 -17.63
CA THR A 265 -48.39 20.37 -18.50
C THR A 265 -46.91 19.96 -18.40
N LEU A 266 -46.02 20.89 -18.05
CA LEU A 266 -44.58 20.61 -17.88
C LEU A 266 -44.25 20.13 -16.46
N VAL A 267 -45.01 20.60 -15.47
CA VAL A 267 -44.85 20.24 -14.06
C VAL A 267 -45.08 18.74 -13.80
N SER A 268 -46.00 18.10 -14.51
CA SER A 268 -46.25 16.64 -14.38
C SER A 268 -45.12 15.79 -14.99
N HIS A 269 -44.44 16.26 -16.03
CA HIS A 269 -43.33 15.54 -16.65
C HIS A 269 -42.01 15.68 -15.85
N PHE A 270 -41.83 16.79 -15.13
CA PHE A 270 -40.61 17.07 -14.35
C PHE A 270 -40.73 16.72 -12.85
N ASN A 271 -41.92 16.66 -12.26
CA ASN A 271 -42.10 16.26 -10.85
C ASN A 271 -41.74 14.77 -10.61
N ASP A 272 -41.84 13.93 -11.63
CA ASP A 272 -41.37 12.53 -11.59
C ASP A 272 -39.84 12.41 -11.81
N GLU A 273 -39.13 13.51 -12.09
CA GLU A 273 -37.72 13.55 -12.51
C GLU A 273 -36.76 14.11 -11.45
N HIS A 274 -37.01 13.85 -10.16
CA HIS A 274 -36.03 14.20 -9.15
C HIS A 274 -34.86 13.19 -9.15
N ILE A 275 -33.73 13.57 -9.75
CA ILE A 275 -32.47 12.82 -9.65
C ILE A 275 -31.79 13.18 -8.32
N ASP A 276 -31.72 12.21 -7.40
CA ASP A 276 -30.95 12.36 -6.18
C ASP A 276 -29.45 12.21 -6.48
N TRP A 277 -28.70 13.31 -6.38
CA TRP A 277 -27.29 13.36 -6.72
C TRP A 277 -26.41 13.33 -5.47
N ASN A 278 -25.69 12.24 -5.30
CA ASN A 278 -24.84 11.96 -4.15
C ASN A 278 -23.36 12.06 -4.51
N PHE A 279 -22.62 12.91 -3.79
CA PHE A 279 -21.18 13.05 -3.97
C PHE A 279 -20.41 12.14 -3.01
N ILE A 280 -19.42 11.41 -3.52
CA ILE A 280 -18.58 10.58 -2.66
C ILE A 280 -17.64 11.44 -1.78
N PRO A 281 -17.30 10.96 -0.57
CA PRO A 281 -16.32 11.62 0.27
C PRO A 281 -14.96 11.77 -0.46
N PRO A 282 -14.27 12.91 -0.30
CA PRO A 282 -12.99 13.14 -0.97
C PRO A 282 -11.97 12.06 -0.57
N ARG A 283 -11.25 11.53 -1.57
CA ARG A 283 -10.20 10.47 -1.43
C ARG A 283 -10.71 9.10 -0.99
N SER A 284 -11.99 8.79 -1.16
CA SER A 284 -12.57 7.49 -0.82
C SER A 284 -12.68 6.55 -2.02
N LEU A 285 -11.54 5.98 -2.45
CA LEU A 285 -11.42 5.06 -3.61
C LEU A 285 -12.39 3.87 -3.52
N ASN A 286 -12.72 3.42 -2.30
CA ASN A 286 -13.60 2.26 -2.08
C ASN A 286 -15.03 2.48 -2.58
N PHE A 287 -15.53 3.73 -2.55
CA PHE A 287 -16.84 4.05 -3.09
C PHE A 287 -16.82 4.12 -4.62
N GLY A 288 -15.68 4.52 -5.20
CA GLY A 288 -15.48 4.62 -6.65
C GLY A 288 -14.97 3.39 -7.38
N GLY A 289 -14.62 2.33 -6.64
CA GLY A 289 -14.02 1.13 -7.23
C GLY A 289 -14.83 0.48 -8.36
N LEU A 290 -16.16 0.64 -8.38
CA LEU A 290 -17.00 0.06 -9.44
C LEU A 290 -16.79 0.76 -10.79
N TRP A 291 -16.85 2.09 -10.82
CA TRP A 291 -16.62 2.84 -12.04
C TRP A 291 -15.13 2.93 -12.38
N GLU A 292 -14.21 2.95 -11.40
CA GLU A 292 -12.77 2.83 -11.67
C GLU A 292 -12.42 1.50 -12.34
N SER A 293 -13.06 0.40 -11.93
CA SER A 293 -12.95 -0.89 -12.61
C SER A 293 -13.49 -0.83 -14.03
N GLY A 294 -14.64 -0.18 -14.24
CA GLY A 294 -15.20 0.08 -15.57
C GLY A 294 -14.25 0.88 -16.47
N VAL A 295 -13.70 1.99 -15.96
CA VAL A 295 -12.68 2.81 -16.63
C VAL A 295 -11.47 1.97 -17.02
N LYS A 296 -10.97 1.11 -16.12
CA LYS A 296 -9.82 0.24 -16.37
C LYS A 296 -10.12 -0.77 -17.47
N SER A 297 -11.28 -1.42 -17.43
CA SER A 297 -11.74 -2.34 -18.47
C SER A 297 -11.86 -1.66 -19.82
N PHE A 298 -12.50 -0.49 -19.89
CA PHE A 298 -12.62 0.32 -21.10
C PHE A 298 -11.24 0.69 -21.67
N LYS A 299 -10.35 1.30 -20.86
CA LYS A 299 -9.00 1.69 -21.28
C LYS A 299 -8.19 0.51 -21.82
N THR A 300 -8.42 -0.69 -21.29
CA THR A 300 -7.70 -1.90 -21.72
C THR A 300 -8.15 -2.32 -23.13
N HIS A 301 -9.45 -2.33 -23.42
CA HIS A 301 -9.97 -2.67 -24.75
C HIS A 301 -9.59 -1.59 -25.77
N LEU A 302 -9.77 -0.32 -25.41
CA LEU A 302 -9.43 0.81 -26.28
C LEU A 302 -7.95 0.77 -26.69
N LYS A 303 -7.02 0.55 -25.75
CA LYS A 303 -5.58 0.46 -26.06
C LYS A 303 -5.22 -0.72 -26.97
N ARG A 304 -5.93 -1.85 -26.83
CA ARG A 304 -5.67 -3.05 -27.65
C ARG A 304 -6.16 -2.89 -29.08
N VAL A 305 -7.32 -2.27 -29.28
CA VAL A 305 -7.93 -2.10 -30.60
C VAL A 305 -7.34 -0.89 -31.31
N ALA A 306 -7.27 0.28 -30.65
CA ALA A 306 -6.78 1.50 -31.26
C ALA A 306 -5.25 1.57 -31.36
N GLY A 307 -4.51 0.91 -30.46
CA GLY A 307 -3.04 0.95 -30.45
C GLY A 307 -2.49 2.38 -30.41
N SER A 308 -1.66 2.72 -31.40
CA SER A 308 -1.10 4.07 -31.62
C SER A 308 -1.79 4.84 -32.75
N SER A 309 -2.91 4.32 -33.28
CA SER A 309 -3.63 4.95 -34.38
C SER A 309 -4.40 6.18 -33.92
N ASN A 310 -4.47 7.20 -34.78
CA ASN A 310 -5.25 8.40 -34.52
C ASN A 310 -6.63 8.26 -35.15
N LEU A 311 -7.62 7.93 -34.33
CA LEU A 311 -9.01 7.73 -34.75
C LEU A 311 -9.67 9.06 -35.13
N THR A 312 -10.57 9.01 -36.12
CA THR A 312 -11.55 10.05 -36.38
C THR A 312 -12.69 10.02 -35.36
N LEU A 313 -13.49 11.07 -35.28
CA LEU A 313 -14.61 11.14 -34.32
C LEU A 313 -15.63 10.02 -34.56
N GLU A 314 -15.96 9.73 -35.82
CA GLU A 314 -16.90 8.66 -36.16
C GLU A 314 -16.35 7.29 -35.79
N GLU A 315 -15.10 6.99 -36.15
CA GLU A 315 -14.42 5.75 -35.75
C GLU A 315 -14.35 5.60 -34.22
N PHE A 316 -14.09 6.71 -33.51
CA PHE A 316 -14.04 6.72 -32.05
C PHE A 316 -15.41 6.40 -31.44
N ILE A 317 -16.49 7.04 -31.90
CA ILE A 317 -17.85 6.78 -31.42
C ILE A 317 -18.28 5.34 -31.72
N THR A 318 -17.97 4.82 -32.92
CA THR A 318 -18.24 3.43 -33.28
C THR A 318 -17.51 2.47 -32.35
N LEU A 319 -16.22 2.71 -32.10
CA LEU A 319 -15.43 1.88 -31.19
C LEU A 319 -15.94 1.95 -29.74
N LEU A 320 -16.45 3.11 -29.28
CA LEU A 320 -17.10 3.21 -27.98
C LEU A 320 -18.32 2.28 -27.89
N ALA A 321 -19.18 2.29 -28.91
CA ALA A 321 -20.38 1.45 -28.95
C ALA A 321 -20.04 -0.05 -28.99
N GLU A 322 -19.02 -0.45 -29.75
CA GLU A 322 -18.53 -1.84 -29.77
C GLU A 322 -17.98 -2.28 -28.41
N ILE A 323 -17.17 -1.44 -27.76
CA ILE A 323 -16.62 -1.74 -26.43
C ILE A 323 -17.74 -1.78 -25.38
N GLU A 324 -18.72 -0.87 -25.45
CA GLU A 324 -19.90 -0.87 -24.58
C GLU A 324 -20.65 -2.19 -24.67
N ALA A 325 -20.98 -2.65 -25.89
CA ALA A 325 -21.65 -3.92 -26.12
C ALA A 325 -20.86 -5.12 -25.55
N LEU A 326 -19.53 -5.13 -25.74
CA LEU A 326 -18.66 -6.18 -25.20
C LEU A 326 -18.62 -6.21 -23.67
N LEU A 327 -18.60 -5.03 -23.03
CA LEU A 327 -18.58 -4.93 -21.57
C LEU A 327 -19.90 -5.34 -20.94
N ILE A 328 -21.03 -5.06 -21.59
CA ILE A 328 -22.37 -5.47 -21.15
C ILE A 328 -22.52 -6.99 -21.19
N ILE A 329 -22.05 -7.66 -22.25
CA ILE A 329 -22.17 -9.12 -22.41
C ILE A 329 -21.32 -9.88 -21.37
N ARG A 330 -20.26 -9.26 -20.85
CA ARG A 330 -19.28 -9.92 -19.97
C ARG A 330 -19.72 -10.04 -18.51
N ASP A 331 -20.76 -9.34 -18.07
CA ASP A 331 -21.25 -9.40 -16.69
C ASP A 331 -22.64 -10.04 -16.62
N PRO A 332 -22.75 -11.22 -15.97
CA PRO A 332 -23.44 -11.17 -14.68
C PRO A 332 -22.81 -11.98 -13.53
N TYR A 333 -21.92 -12.95 -13.76
CA TYR A 333 -21.39 -13.82 -12.70
C TYR A 333 -19.98 -14.35 -13.00
N HIS A 334 -18.96 -13.50 -13.03
CA HIS A 334 -17.57 -13.97 -13.17
C HIS A 334 -17.00 -14.50 -11.84
N HIS A 335 -17.65 -15.52 -11.27
CA HIS A 335 -17.02 -16.56 -10.46
C HIS A 335 -16.91 -17.91 -11.19
N PHE A 336 -17.40 -18.04 -12.42
CA PHE A 336 -17.19 -19.25 -13.25
C PHE A 336 -16.65 -18.92 -14.65
N HIS A 337 -15.47 -19.49 -14.91
CA HIS A 337 -14.79 -19.82 -16.18
C HIS A 337 -14.80 -18.85 -17.40
N PRO A 338 -13.62 -18.44 -17.91
CA PRO A 338 -13.47 -17.79 -19.20
C PRO A 338 -13.07 -18.82 -20.27
N ILE A 339 -13.91 -19.13 -21.25
CA ILE A 339 -13.58 -19.66 -22.60
C ILE A 339 -14.93 -19.68 -23.35
N LEU A 340 -15.17 -18.75 -24.30
CA LEU A 340 -15.98 -19.02 -25.52
C LEU A 340 -16.22 -17.84 -26.49
N MET A 341 -15.72 -16.63 -26.27
CA MET A 341 -16.11 -15.50 -27.15
C MET A 341 -14.96 -14.69 -27.76
N ILE A 342 -13.92 -15.37 -28.28
CA ILE A 342 -12.91 -14.74 -29.16
C ILE A 342 -13.12 -15.13 -30.65
N LEU A 343 -13.95 -16.12 -30.97
CA LEU A 343 -13.98 -16.70 -32.33
C LEU A 343 -15.13 -16.29 -33.25
N LYS A 344 -16.00 -15.33 -32.90
CA LYS A 344 -17.15 -14.98 -33.77
C LYS A 344 -17.14 -13.62 -34.45
N PHE A 345 -16.14 -12.77 -34.25
CA PHE A 345 -16.09 -11.45 -34.92
C PHE A 345 -14.87 -11.22 -35.82
N CYS A 346 -13.87 -12.09 -35.81
CA CYS A 346 -12.64 -11.88 -36.60
C CYS A 346 -12.75 -12.33 -38.07
N HIS A 347 -13.92 -12.81 -38.54
CA HIS A 347 -14.08 -13.36 -39.88
C HIS A 347 -14.91 -12.53 -40.87
N GLN A 348 -15.27 -11.28 -40.55
CA GLN A 348 -16.11 -10.47 -41.44
C GLN A 348 -15.60 -9.07 -41.82
N VAL A 349 -14.34 -8.73 -41.53
CA VAL A 349 -13.73 -7.50 -42.08
C VAL A 349 -12.31 -7.78 -42.55
N THR A 350 -12.22 -8.55 -43.63
CA THR A 350 -11.15 -8.38 -44.62
C THR A 350 -11.78 -7.70 -45.83
N PHE A 351 -11.57 -6.38 -45.94
CA PHE A 351 -11.48 -5.63 -47.18
C PHE A 351 -10.48 -4.49 -46.97
#